data_AF-A0A2M7WN80-F1
#
_entry.id   AF-A0A2M7WN80-F1
#
_cell.length_a   1.000
_cell.length_b   1.000
_cell.length_c   1.000
_cell.angle_alpha   90.00
_cell.angle_beta   90.00
_cell.angle_gamma   90.00
#
_symmetry.space_group_name_H-M   'P 1'
#
loop_
_entity.id
_entity.type
_entity.pdbx_description
1 polymer ?
#
loop_
_entity_poly.entity_id
_entity_poly.type
_entity_poly.pdbx_seq_one_letter_code
_entity_poly.pdbx_strand_id
1 'polypeptide(L)'
;MRMNLKLVSGIVSLTLLGCASSPISIDHHELAAARTTIEQARAEKAERCAPGLLAMAESRLYWAAHELSEANQGDKSEAAELIAQAESYARQAKESALKNCREETTVILLPDEDGAVGALSLNAGGASQTVDQAYHASSVMGSSSKPEAVRA
;
A
#
# COMPACT_ATOMS: atom_id res chain seq x y z
N MET A 1 40.48 33.88 -17.62
CA MET A 1 40.54 32.50 -18.16
C MET A 1 39.21 31.82 -17.89
N ARG A 2 38.46 31.42 -18.94
CA ARG A 2 37.21 30.68 -18.83
C ARG A 2 37.49 29.21 -19.20
N MET A 3 37.37 28.29 -18.25
CA MET A 3 37.49 26.85 -18.52
C MET A 3 36.16 26.31 -19.04
N ASN A 4 36.19 25.78 -20.26
CA ASN A 4 35.10 25.06 -20.88
C ASN A 4 35.01 23.65 -20.26
N LEU A 5 34.01 23.42 -19.41
CA LEU A 5 33.68 22.10 -18.89
C LEU A 5 32.71 21.40 -19.87
N LYS A 6 33.25 20.92 -20.98
CA LYS A 6 32.54 20.04 -21.93
C LYS A 6 33.15 18.64 -21.85
N LEU A 7 32.26 17.64 -21.81
CA LEU A 7 32.51 16.20 -21.93
C LEU A 7 33.26 15.50 -20.80
N VAL A 8 32.50 14.96 -19.84
CA VAL A 8 32.74 13.61 -19.32
C VAL A 8 31.40 12.87 -19.29
N SER A 9 30.90 12.52 -20.49
CA SER A 9 29.88 11.48 -20.63
C SER A 9 30.64 10.21 -21.00
N GLY A 10 31.10 9.50 -19.98
CA GLY A 10 31.92 8.30 -20.10
C GLY A 10 31.22 7.12 -19.46
N ILE A 11 30.46 6.39 -20.29
CA ILE A 11 30.18 4.95 -20.26
C ILE A 11 30.45 4.27 -18.89
N VAL A 12 29.41 4.21 -18.05
CA VAL A 12 29.26 3.14 -17.06
C VAL A 12 28.13 2.27 -17.59
N SER A 13 28.45 1.33 -18.46
CA SER A 13 27.50 0.38 -19.04
C SER A 13 28.10 -1.01 -18.98
N LEU A 14 27.31 -1.92 -18.42
CA LEU A 14 27.44 -3.37 -18.40
C LEU A 14 28.55 -3.97 -17.52
N THR A 15 28.18 -4.39 -16.31
CA THR A 15 28.37 -5.77 -15.82
C THR A 15 27.39 -6.06 -14.66
N LEU A 16 26.11 -6.30 -14.96
CA LEU A 16 25.15 -6.95 -14.04
C LEU A 16 24.57 -8.22 -14.70
N LEU A 17 25.41 -9.03 -15.35
CA LEU A 17 25.05 -10.34 -15.88
C LEU A 17 25.50 -11.42 -14.89
N GLY A 18 24.69 -11.63 -13.86
CA GLY A 18 24.87 -12.67 -12.84
C GLY A 18 24.17 -12.21 -11.56
N CYS A 19 23.07 -12.80 -11.09
CA CYS A 19 22.58 -14.17 -11.21
C CYS A 19 21.09 -14.16 -11.57
N ALA A 20 20.73 -14.57 -12.79
CA ALA A 20 19.36 -14.93 -13.10
C ALA A 20 19.15 -16.40 -12.68
N SER A 21 19.07 -16.65 -11.38
CA SER A 21 18.40 -17.86 -10.91
C SER A 21 16.98 -17.85 -11.47
N SER A 22 16.52 -18.99 -12.00
CA SER A 22 15.17 -19.13 -12.53
C SER A 22 14.17 -18.47 -11.57
N PRO A 23 13.26 -17.62 -12.05
CA PRO A 23 12.31 -16.95 -11.16
C PRO A 23 11.52 -18.01 -10.40
N ILE A 24 11.52 -17.93 -9.08
CA ILE A 24 10.70 -18.78 -8.23
C ILE A 24 9.25 -18.36 -8.48
N SER A 25 8.45 -19.29 -8.98
CA SER A 25 7.03 -19.04 -9.20
C SER A 25 6.33 -18.94 -7.85
N ILE A 26 5.63 -17.84 -7.61
CA ILE A 26 4.76 -17.72 -6.45
C ILE A 26 3.33 -18.16 -6.77
N ASP A 27 3.04 -18.68 -7.96
CA ASP A 27 1.68 -18.96 -8.44
C ASP A 27 1.11 -20.33 -8.03
N HIS A 28 1.83 -21.05 -7.16
CA HIS A 28 1.34 -22.29 -6.55
C HIS A 28 -0.03 -22.08 -5.87
N HIS A 29 -0.94 -23.05 -6.00
CA HIS A 29 -2.27 -22.96 -5.42
C HIS A 29 -2.22 -22.93 -3.88
N GLU A 30 -1.23 -23.60 -3.29
CA GLU A 30 -0.96 -23.59 -1.85
C GLU A 30 -0.65 -22.18 -1.31
N LEU A 31 -0.12 -21.28 -2.16
CA LEU A 31 0.23 -19.92 -1.79
C LEU A 31 -0.91 -18.91 -1.98
N ALA A 32 -2.06 -19.31 -2.54
CA ALA A 32 -3.12 -18.39 -2.94
C ALA A 32 -3.72 -17.58 -1.78
N ALA A 33 -3.88 -18.20 -0.60
CA ALA A 33 -4.39 -17.54 0.59
C ALA A 33 -3.41 -16.49 1.14
N ALA A 34 -2.12 -16.83 1.21
CA ALA A 34 -1.07 -15.89 1.58
C ALA A 34 -0.99 -14.70 0.62
N ARG A 35 -0.99 -14.93 -0.71
CA ARG A 35 -1.04 -13.86 -1.72
C ARG A 35 -2.24 -12.93 -1.52
N THR A 36 -3.43 -13.51 -1.37
CA THR A 36 -4.67 -12.76 -1.12
C THR A 36 -4.57 -11.88 0.12
N THR A 37 -4.00 -12.41 1.21
CA THR A 37 -3.86 -11.68 2.48
C THR A 37 -2.85 -10.53 2.36
N ILE A 38 -1.76 -10.73 1.62
CA ILE A 38 -0.77 -9.67 1.32
C ILE A 38 -1.41 -8.55 0.50
N GLU A 39 -2.17 -8.88 -0.55
CA GLU A 39 -2.88 -7.88 -1.35
C GLU A 39 -3.92 -7.10 -0.52
N GLN A 40 -4.63 -7.77 0.39
CA GLN A 40 -5.52 -7.08 1.32
C GLN A 40 -4.76 -6.13 2.27
N ALA A 41 -3.56 -6.50 2.73
CA ALA A 41 -2.75 -5.60 3.54
C ALA A 41 -2.28 -4.38 2.72
N ARG A 42 -1.87 -4.59 1.46
CA ARG A 42 -1.48 -3.51 0.53
C ARG A 42 -2.65 -2.55 0.25
N ALA A 43 -3.87 -3.07 0.06
CA ALA A 43 -5.07 -2.27 -0.13
C ALA A 43 -5.34 -1.33 1.07
N GLU A 44 -5.01 -1.76 2.28
CA GLU A 44 -5.05 -0.93 3.50
C GLU A 44 -3.81 -0.04 3.69
N LYS A 45 -3.00 0.16 2.65
CA LYS A 45 -1.79 1.00 2.62
C LYS A 45 -0.69 0.50 3.57
N ALA A 46 -0.60 -0.82 3.82
CA ALA A 46 0.43 -1.41 4.67
C ALA A 46 1.87 -1.16 4.17
N GLU A 47 2.08 -0.96 2.87
CA GLU A 47 3.40 -0.58 2.32
C GLU A 47 3.94 0.71 2.95
N ARG A 48 3.04 1.65 3.26
CA ARG A 48 3.39 2.92 3.91
C ARG A 48 3.37 2.81 5.42
N CYS A 49 2.37 2.11 5.96
CA CYS A 49 2.01 2.20 7.38
C CYS A 49 2.44 0.99 8.23
N ALA A 50 2.83 -0.11 7.59
CA ALA A 50 3.37 -1.30 8.26
C ALA A 50 4.45 -2.01 7.38
N PRO A 51 5.42 -1.29 6.80
CA PRO A 51 6.33 -1.84 5.79
C PRO A 51 7.12 -3.06 6.28
N GLY A 52 7.55 -3.05 7.55
CA GLY A 52 8.29 -4.18 8.13
C GLY A 52 7.48 -5.47 8.20
N LEU A 53 6.20 -5.39 8.58
CA LEU A 53 5.32 -6.56 8.64
C LEU A 53 5.00 -7.08 7.24
N LEU A 54 4.76 -6.18 6.28
CA LEU A 54 4.51 -6.56 4.89
C LEU A 54 5.73 -7.24 4.26
N ALA A 55 6.94 -6.70 4.49
CA ALA A 55 8.18 -7.29 4.01
C ALA A 55 8.43 -8.69 4.59
N MET A 56 8.12 -8.91 5.88
CA MET A 56 8.18 -10.26 6.47
C MET A 56 7.19 -11.22 5.83
N ALA A 57 5.96 -10.77 5.54
CA ALA A 57 4.97 -11.59 4.85
C ALA A 57 5.45 -12.03 3.46
N GLU A 58 5.99 -11.09 2.67
CA GLU A 58 6.53 -11.38 1.34
C GLU A 58 7.75 -12.29 1.39
N SER A 59 8.68 -12.05 2.33
CA SER A 59 9.85 -12.91 2.51
C SER A 59 9.44 -14.36 2.80
N ARG A 60 8.45 -14.57 3.68
CA ARG A 60 7.92 -15.91 3.97
C ARG A 60 7.18 -16.54 2.80
N LEU A 61 6.45 -15.75 2.01
CA LEU A 61 5.80 -16.22 0.78
C LEU A 61 6.83 -16.72 -0.24
N TYR A 62 7.90 -15.96 -0.49
CA TYR A 62 8.95 -16.35 -1.44
C TYR A 62 9.73 -17.56 -0.97
N TRP A 63 10.00 -17.68 0.34
CA TRP A 63 10.63 -18.88 0.89
C TRP A 63 9.69 -20.09 0.77
N ALA A 64 8.40 -19.96 1.11
CA ALA A 64 7.46 -21.05 0.89
C ALA A 64 7.41 -21.50 -0.58
N ALA A 65 7.49 -20.56 -1.52
CA ALA A 65 7.58 -20.87 -2.95
C ALA A 65 8.86 -21.62 -3.32
N HIS A 66 10.00 -21.26 -2.70
CA HIS A 66 11.25 -22.00 -2.81
C HIS A 66 11.07 -23.45 -2.35
N GLU A 67 10.55 -23.67 -1.13
CA GLU A 67 10.33 -25.01 -0.59
C GLU A 67 9.40 -25.84 -1.47
N LEU A 68 8.30 -25.26 -1.98
CA LEU A 68 7.39 -25.95 -2.89
C LEU A 68 8.04 -26.34 -4.22
N SER A 69 9.03 -25.58 -4.69
CA SER A 69 9.78 -25.90 -5.90
C SER A 69 10.79 -27.04 -5.69
N GLU A 70 11.27 -27.22 -4.45
CA GLU A 70 12.21 -28.29 -4.07
C GLU A 70 11.51 -29.56 -3.56
N ALA A 71 10.23 -29.46 -3.15
CA ALA A 71 9.44 -30.50 -2.50
C ALA A 71 9.15 -31.79 -3.33
N ASN A 72 9.83 -32.00 -4.46
CA ASN A 72 9.79 -33.25 -5.22
C ASN A 72 10.24 -34.48 -4.41
N GLN A 73 10.81 -34.30 -3.21
CA GLN A 73 11.32 -35.38 -2.33
C GLN A 73 10.78 -35.38 -0.88
N GLY A 74 9.60 -34.80 -0.63
CA GLY A 74 8.71 -35.37 0.40
C GLY A 74 8.50 -34.62 1.72
N ASP A 75 9.13 -33.47 1.99
CA ASP A 75 8.78 -32.67 3.18
C ASP A 75 8.08 -31.36 2.78
N LYS A 76 6.75 -31.36 2.87
CA LYS A 76 5.91 -30.17 2.65
C LYS A 76 5.60 -29.42 3.95
N SER A 77 6.09 -29.90 5.10
CA SER A 77 5.75 -29.32 6.40
C SER A 77 6.36 -27.93 6.59
N GLU A 78 7.60 -27.74 6.15
CA GLU A 78 8.27 -26.43 6.19
C GLU A 78 7.55 -25.41 5.31
N ALA A 79 7.18 -25.79 4.07
CA ALA A 79 6.37 -24.94 3.19
C ALA A 79 5.04 -24.51 3.86
N ALA A 80 4.33 -25.46 4.51
CA ALA A 80 3.09 -25.17 5.21
C ALA A 80 3.29 -24.19 6.38
N GLU A 81 4.38 -24.34 7.14
CA GLU A 81 4.71 -23.41 8.23
C GLU A 81 5.02 -22.00 7.68
N LEU A 82 5.84 -21.91 6.63
CA LEU A 82 6.18 -20.64 5.99
C LEU A 82 4.93 -19.93 5.42
N ILE A 83 3.99 -20.68 4.83
CA ILE A 83 2.69 -20.15 4.37
C ILE A 83 1.91 -19.57 5.54
N ALA A 84 1.79 -20.30 6.65
CA ALA A 84 1.07 -19.84 7.83
C ALA A 84 1.72 -18.57 8.44
N GLN A 85 3.05 -18.50 8.45
CA GLN A 85 3.78 -17.31 8.88
C GLN A 85 3.53 -16.12 7.93
N ALA A 86 3.55 -16.33 6.60
CA ALA A 86 3.26 -15.29 5.62
C ALA A 86 1.86 -14.70 5.82
N GLU A 87 0.84 -15.55 5.98
CA GLU A 87 -0.52 -15.12 6.29
C GLU A 87 -0.62 -14.36 7.61
N SER A 88 0.06 -14.84 8.65
CA SER A 88 0.07 -14.21 9.96
C SER A 88 0.66 -12.80 9.91
N TYR A 89 1.81 -12.62 9.26
CA TYR A 89 2.42 -11.30 9.11
C TYR A 89 1.58 -10.38 8.23
N ALA A 90 0.96 -10.89 7.16
CA ALA A 90 0.08 -10.10 6.32
C ALA A 90 -1.16 -9.61 7.08
N ARG A 91 -1.77 -10.46 7.94
CA ARG A 91 -2.86 -10.03 8.84
C ARG A 91 -2.42 -8.95 9.81
N GLN A 92 -1.26 -9.13 10.46
CA GLN A 92 -0.70 -8.14 11.37
C GLN A 92 -0.40 -6.81 10.64
N ALA A 93 0.12 -6.86 9.40
CA ALA A 93 0.39 -5.70 8.59
C ALA A 93 -0.91 -4.93 8.29
N LYS A 94 -1.96 -5.64 7.86
CA LYS A 94 -3.30 -5.07 7.62
C LYS A 94 -3.86 -4.41 8.88
N GLU A 95 -3.84 -5.09 10.02
CA GLU A 95 -4.34 -4.55 11.28
C GLU A 95 -3.55 -3.32 11.76
N SER A 96 -2.22 -3.36 11.63
CA SER A 96 -1.37 -2.22 11.95
C SER A 96 -1.67 -1.03 11.04
N ALA A 97 -1.87 -1.28 9.74
CA ALA A 97 -2.24 -0.23 8.80
C ALA A 97 -3.62 0.37 9.11
N LEU A 98 -4.63 -0.44 9.43
CA LEU A 98 -5.95 0.08 9.83
C LEU A 98 -5.91 0.96 11.10
N LYS A 99 -4.99 0.68 12.02
CA LYS A 99 -4.83 1.45 13.26
C LYS A 99 -4.03 2.73 13.04
N ASN A 100 -2.92 2.63 12.32
CA ASN A 100 -1.90 3.68 12.24
C ASN A 100 -1.96 4.53 10.96
N CYS A 101 -2.70 4.08 9.95
CA CYS A 101 -2.82 4.74 8.65
C CYS A 101 -4.12 5.53 8.50
N ARG A 102 -4.79 5.89 9.61
CA ARG A 102 -6.01 6.69 9.58
C ARG A 102 -5.71 8.02 8.89
N GLU A 103 -6.43 8.29 7.82
CA GLU A 103 -6.43 9.61 7.21
C GLU A 103 -7.20 10.54 8.14
N GLU A 104 -6.50 11.53 8.70
CA GLU A 104 -7.14 12.58 9.47
C GLU A 104 -8.08 13.35 8.53
N THR A 105 -9.36 13.38 8.89
CA THR A 105 -10.33 14.24 8.23
C THR A 105 -10.46 15.52 9.05
N THR A 106 -9.98 16.63 8.51
CA THR A 106 -10.18 17.93 9.13
C THR A 106 -11.46 18.55 8.58
N VAL A 107 -12.38 18.91 9.48
CA VAL A 107 -13.58 19.69 9.14
C VAL A 107 -13.38 21.09 9.68
N ILE A 108 -13.35 22.08 8.79
CA ILE A 108 -13.30 23.49 9.16
C ILE A 108 -14.70 24.07 9.00
N LEU A 109 -15.24 24.60 10.09
CA LEU A 109 -16.49 25.35 10.13
C LEU A 109 -16.18 26.82 9.91
N LEU A 110 -16.70 27.40 8.84
CA LEU A 110 -16.55 28.82 8.55
C LEU A 110 -17.86 29.53 8.95
N PRO A 111 -17.85 30.35 10.02
CA PRO A 111 -19.00 31.16 10.36
C PRO A 111 -19.19 32.27 9.33
N ASP A 112 -20.45 32.61 9.04
CA ASP A 112 -20.82 33.77 8.25
C ASP A 112 -20.93 35.04 9.14
N GLU A 113 -21.43 36.15 8.57
CA GLU A 113 -21.55 37.42 9.29
C GLU A 113 -22.56 37.39 10.45
N ASP A 114 -23.49 36.43 10.49
CA ASP A 114 -24.47 36.29 11.57
C ASP A 114 -24.05 35.28 12.66
N GLY A 115 -22.94 34.57 12.42
CA GLY A 115 -22.37 33.59 13.33
C GLY A 115 -22.89 32.16 13.11
N ALA A 116 -23.74 31.93 12.10
CA ALA A 116 -24.11 30.60 11.64
C ALA A 116 -23.02 30.01 10.73
N VAL A 117 -23.00 28.68 10.56
CA VAL A 117 -22.03 28.02 9.66
C VAL A 117 -22.48 28.22 8.21
N GLY A 118 -21.83 29.14 7.49
CA GLY A 118 -22.12 29.41 6.08
C GLY A 118 -21.50 28.37 5.14
N ALA A 119 -20.34 27.80 5.51
CA ALA A 119 -19.64 26.80 4.70
C ALA A 119 -18.90 25.74 5.52
N LEU A 120 -18.79 24.55 4.93
CA LEU A 120 -18.04 23.39 5.43
C LEU A 120 -16.88 23.09 4.49
N SER A 121 -15.64 23.11 4.99
CA SER A 121 -14.49 22.59 4.23
C SER A 121 -14.05 21.26 4.83
N LEU A 122 -14.08 20.20 4.01
CA LEU A 122 -13.54 18.89 4.35
C LEU A 122 -12.18 18.72 3.69
N ASN A 123 -11.19 18.33 4.47
CA ASN A 123 -9.91 17.85 3.96
C ASN A 123 -9.70 16.39 4.40
N ALA A 124 -9.54 15.48 3.44
CA ALA A 124 -9.28 14.06 3.69
C ALA A 124 -8.11 13.61 2.82
N GLY A 125 -6.98 13.27 3.44
CA GLY A 125 -5.82 12.70 2.75
C GLY A 125 -5.24 13.59 1.63
N GLY A 126 -5.38 14.91 1.73
CA GLY A 126 -4.87 15.87 0.72
C GLY A 126 -5.87 16.25 -0.37
N ALA A 127 -7.06 15.67 -0.38
CA ALA A 127 -8.19 16.16 -1.17
C ALA A 127 -9.03 17.13 -0.34
N SER A 128 -9.43 18.27 -0.91
CA SER A 128 -10.29 19.26 -0.25
C SER A 128 -11.59 19.44 -1.02
N GLN A 129 -12.70 19.51 -0.27
CA GLN A 129 -14.03 19.84 -0.77
C GLN A 129 -14.61 20.95 0.11
N THR A 130 -15.17 21.99 -0.51
CA THR A 130 -15.90 23.03 0.21
C THR A 130 -17.36 22.97 -0.21
N VAL A 131 -18.25 22.95 0.78
CA VAL A 131 -19.71 22.95 0.63
C VAL A 131 -20.19 24.29 1.17
N ASP A 132 -20.67 25.15 0.27
CA ASP A 132 -21.03 26.56 0.54
C ASP A 132 -22.46 26.84 0.03
N GLN A 133 -23.39 25.90 0.25
CA GLN A 133 -24.79 26.06 -0.13
C GLN A 133 -25.71 25.83 1.07
N ALA A 134 -26.59 26.80 1.31
CA ALA A 134 -27.64 26.70 2.30
C ALA A 134 -28.51 25.46 2.02
N TYR A 135 -28.69 24.62 3.04
CA TYR A 135 -29.50 23.38 3.03
C TYR A 135 -28.93 22.18 2.25
N HIS A 136 -27.63 22.16 1.92
CA HIS A 136 -27.04 20.97 1.30
C HIS A 136 -26.57 19.96 2.35
N ALA A 137 -27.31 18.85 2.53
CA ALA A 137 -26.83 17.70 3.29
C ALA A 137 -26.05 16.76 2.36
N SER A 138 -24.72 16.81 2.43
CA SER A 138 -23.85 15.81 1.78
C SER A 138 -23.29 14.88 2.84
N SER A 139 -23.65 13.60 2.77
CA SER A 139 -23.04 12.56 3.61
C SER A 139 -21.83 11.98 2.88
N VAL A 140 -20.66 12.05 3.52
CA VAL A 140 -19.46 11.37 3.06
C VAL A 140 -19.30 10.14 3.96
N MET A 141 -19.71 8.95 3.48
CA MET A 141 -19.37 7.71 4.18
C MET A 141 -17.89 7.42 3.97
N GLY A 142 -17.14 7.41 5.07
CA GLY A 142 -15.70 7.24 5.08
C GLY A 142 -15.20 5.87 4.61
N SER A 143 -13.93 5.89 4.20
CA SER A 143 -13.01 4.83 3.73
C SER A 143 -12.79 4.69 2.22
N SER A 144 -13.61 5.25 1.32
CA SER A 144 -13.35 5.18 -0.13
C SER A 144 -13.89 6.33 -0.98
N SER A 145 -14.39 7.39 -0.37
CA SER A 145 -15.07 8.48 -1.06
C SER A 145 -14.05 9.51 -1.61
N LYS A 146 -13.66 9.34 -2.88
CA LYS A 146 -13.15 10.46 -3.68
C LYS A 146 -14.25 11.55 -3.72
N PRO A 147 -13.92 12.84 -3.54
CA PRO A 147 -14.90 13.90 -3.73
C PRO A 147 -15.42 13.83 -5.17
N GLU A 148 -16.72 13.65 -5.34
CA GLU A 148 -17.36 13.67 -6.66
C GLU A 148 -17.66 15.12 -7.06
N ALA A 149 -17.61 15.41 -8.37
CA ALA A 149 -17.92 16.73 -8.88
C ALA A 149 -19.38 17.07 -8.60
N VAL A 150 -19.61 18.27 -8.03
CA VAL A 150 -20.94 18.83 -7.79
C VAL A 150 -21.69 18.87 -9.14
N ARG A 151 -22.78 18.09 -9.26
CA ARG A 151 -23.71 18.24 -10.38
C ARG A 151 -24.72 19.33 -10.01
N ALA A 152 -24.81 20.32 -10.89
CA ALA A 152 -25.74 21.45 -10.82
C ALA A 152 -27.20 21.00 -11.03
#